data_AF-A0A061NKE9-F1
#
_entry.id   AF-A0A061NKE9-F1
#
_cell.length_a   1.000
_cell.length_b   1.000
_cell.length_c   1.000
_cell.angle_alpha   90.00
_cell.angle_beta   90.00
_cell.angle_gamma   90.00
#
_symmetry.space_group_name_H-M   'P 1'
#
loop_
_entity.id
_entity.type
_entity.pdbx_description
1 polymer ?
#
loop_
_entity_poly.entity_id
_entity_poly.type
_entity_poly.pdbx_seq_one_letter_code
_entity_poly.pdbx_strand_id
1 'polypeptide(L)'
;MSRGAFNGPGGPHTRWMIPAVEGSSSPSHHMLRNKIKQDFVTEGEEYLQIDRDDLKDGPVFENILTRAVPTGEKFGRDDYIGINITMDEDKTPRNYLEDDWRADMQQGEDWYDNYTLEVVDQVGFDSFQMDSGVLVAKTKDEERAPFIWVVDAHPEDIQEVDFVRPNGTIQMLSKGDYQQLADALFKAGTGEGVVSEYVDEHNRLHFYVLDKHYDDVGALSYRTAVRHLDYGGDYTREMNATHQTIDHASPGNIETHTFTVTNDGEATDLYRLNVDVDEEVEYTFDHHVIEVDAGETVEVPLYVRFQRRLMLPLNIR
;
A
#
# COMPACT_ATOMS: atom_id res chain seq x y z
N MET A 1 1.00 10.37 -9.92
CA MET A 1 -0.43 10.00 -9.85
C MET A 1 -1.39 11.02 -10.47
N SER A 2 -1.35 12.33 -10.19
CA SER A 2 -2.15 13.30 -10.96
C SER A 2 -1.54 14.70 -10.96
N ARG A 3 -1.67 15.46 -12.06
CA ARG A 3 -1.22 16.87 -12.13
C ARG A 3 -2.32 17.87 -12.52
N GLY A 4 -3.59 17.51 -12.36
CA GLY A 4 -4.74 18.41 -12.66
C GLY A 4 -4.92 18.78 -14.15
N ALA A 5 -4.00 18.32 -14.99
CA ALA A 5 -3.92 18.51 -16.43
C ALA A 5 -3.21 17.28 -17.03
N PHE A 6 -3.43 16.98 -18.31
CA PHE A 6 -2.78 15.86 -19.02
C PHE A 6 -3.20 14.45 -18.56
N ASN A 7 -4.33 14.34 -17.85
CA ASN A 7 -4.98 13.05 -17.57
C ASN A 7 -6.21 12.90 -18.46
N GLY A 8 -6.34 11.76 -19.12
CA GLY A 8 -7.48 11.43 -19.98
C GLY A 8 -7.16 10.28 -20.96
N PRO A 9 -8.17 9.76 -21.67
CA PRO A 9 -8.00 8.68 -22.65
C PRO A 9 -6.90 9.00 -23.68
N GLY A 10 -6.13 7.99 -24.08
CA GLY A 10 -5.07 8.11 -25.08
C GLY A 10 -3.81 8.87 -24.64
N GLY A 11 -3.73 9.33 -23.38
CA GLY A 11 -2.51 9.87 -22.78
C GLY A 11 -2.29 11.37 -23.01
N PRO A 12 -1.19 11.94 -22.48
CA PRO A 12 -0.96 13.39 -22.43
C PRO A 12 -0.76 14.02 -23.81
N HIS A 13 -0.49 13.24 -24.85
CA HIS A 13 -0.23 13.73 -26.21
C HIS A 13 -1.50 13.94 -27.04
N THR A 14 -2.62 13.28 -26.73
CA THR A 14 -3.86 13.38 -27.53
C THR A 14 -4.49 14.77 -27.49
N ARG A 15 -4.20 15.57 -26.47
CA ARG A 15 -4.60 16.99 -26.40
C ARG A 15 -4.09 17.85 -27.56
N TRP A 16 -3.03 17.41 -28.25
CA TRP A 16 -2.43 18.15 -29.36
C TRP A 16 -3.02 17.76 -30.72
N MET A 17 -3.91 16.76 -30.75
CA MET A 17 -4.67 16.42 -31.94
C MET A 17 -5.66 17.54 -32.30
N ILE A 18 -6.02 17.67 -33.57
CA ILE A 18 -6.98 18.67 -34.05
C ILE A 18 -8.15 17.94 -34.74
N PRO A 19 -9.38 18.02 -34.18
CA PRO A 19 -9.74 18.64 -32.90
C PRO A 19 -9.22 17.84 -31.69
N ALA A 20 -8.93 18.53 -30.59
CA ALA A 20 -8.53 17.89 -29.33
C ALA A 20 -9.78 17.31 -28.65
N VAL A 21 -9.96 15.99 -28.74
CA VAL A 21 -11.12 15.28 -28.18
C VAL A 21 -10.79 14.52 -26.88
N GLU A 22 -9.52 14.42 -26.52
CA GLU A 22 -8.99 13.59 -25.42
C GLU A 22 -7.81 14.28 -24.70
N GLY A 23 -7.37 13.72 -23.55
CA GLY A 23 -6.09 14.05 -22.89
C GLY A 23 -5.91 15.47 -22.34
N SER A 24 -7.00 16.24 -22.21
CA SER A 24 -6.95 17.66 -21.82
C SER A 24 -6.87 17.85 -20.28
N SER A 25 -7.75 18.65 -19.68
CA SER A 25 -7.76 18.91 -18.24
C SER A 25 -8.68 17.93 -17.49
N SER A 26 -8.14 17.25 -16.49
CA SER A 26 -8.93 16.58 -15.44
C SER A 26 -8.46 17.10 -14.09
N PRO A 27 -9.35 17.54 -13.19
CA PRO A 27 -8.95 17.92 -11.85
C PRO A 27 -8.26 16.75 -11.14
N SER A 28 -7.22 17.05 -10.35
CA SER A 28 -6.61 16.09 -9.44
C SER A 28 -7.43 16.01 -8.16
N HIS A 29 -7.69 14.81 -7.67
CA HIS A 29 -8.37 14.65 -6.40
C HIS A 29 -7.50 15.19 -5.25
N HIS A 30 -8.12 15.82 -4.24
CA HIS A 30 -7.42 16.23 -3.03
C HIS A 30 -6.96 15.00 -2.25
N MET A 31 -5.65 14.87 -2.06
CA MET A 31 -5.04 13.95 -1.09
C MET A 31 -5.43 14.30 0.34
N LEU A 32 -5.36 13.32 1.25
CA LEU A 32 -5.75 13.46 2.66
C LEU A 32 -5.19 14.72 3.31
N ARG A 33 -3.88 14.98 3.19
CA ARG A 33 -3.24 16.21 3.71
C ARG A 33 -3.92 17.50 3.25
N ASN A 34 -4.36 17.57 1.99
CA ASN A 34 -5.05 18.76 1.48
C ASN A 34 -6.44 18.91 2.10
N LYS A 35 -7.15 17.79 2.31
CA LYS A 35 -8.46 17.80 2.97
C LYS A 35 -8.35 18.24 4.43
N ILE A 36 -7.36 17.73 5.16
CA ILE A 36 -7.07 18.13 6.55
C ILE A 36 -6.77 19.64 6.58
N LYS A 37 -5.85 20.11 5.74
CA LYS A 37 -5.45 21.52 5.73
C LYS A 37 -6.57 22.50 5.39
N GLN A 38 -7.56 22.05 4.62
CA GLN A 38 -8.71 22.85 4.20
C GLN A 38 -9.93 22.68 5.10
N ASP A 39 -9.80 21.95 6.22
CA ASP A 39 -10.88 21.62 7.15
C ASP A 39 -12.07 20.93 6.44
N PHE A 40 -11.79 20.09 5.44
CA PHE A 40 -12.79 19.31 4.71
C PHE A 40 -13.08 17.96 5.34
N VAL A 41 -12.24 17.52 6.27
CA VAL A 41 -12.39 16.28 7.01
C VAL A 41 -12.16 16.51 8.50
N THR A 42 -12.84 15.73 9.32
CA THR A 42 -12.81 15.86 10.78
C THR A 42 -12.00 14.72 11.42
N GLU A 43 -11.09 15.09 12.32
CA GLU A 43 -10.28 14.14 13.09
C GLU A 43 -11.16 13.23 13.96
N GLY A 44 -10.87 11.92 13.97
CA GLY A 44 -11.60 10.93 14.77
C GLY A 44 -13.00 10.60 14.25
N GLU A 45 -13.46 11.28 13.20
CA GLU A 45 -14.71 10.94 12.50
C GLU A 45 -14.45 10.46 11.07
N GLU A 46 -13.58 11.15 10.32
CA GLU A 46 -13.31 10.85 8.91
C GLU A 46 -11.87 10.39 8.67
N TYR A 47 -10.92 10.78 9.52
CA TYR A 47 -9.55 10.29 9.47
C TYR A 47 -9.00 10.05 10.87
N LEU A 48 -8.04 9.14 10.98
CA LEU A 48 -7.32 8.87 12.22
C LEU A 48 -6.04 9.70 12.29
N GLN A 49 -5.85 10.43 13.39
CA GLN A 49 -4.61 11.13 13.71
C GLN A 49 -3.84 10.29 14.74
N ILE A 50 -2.59 9.95 14.45
CA ILE A 50 -1.70 9.25 15.38
C ILE A 50 -0.35 9.93 15.46
N ASP A 51 0.30 9.84 16.62
CA ASP A 51 1.70 10.16 16.74
C ASP A 51 2.57 8.93 16.45
N ARG A 52 3.66 9.12 15.69
CA ARG A 52 4.62 8.04 15.40
C ARG A 52 5.11 7.36 16.68
N ASP A 53 5.39 8.12 17.73
CA ASP A 53 6.01 7.59 18.93
C ASP A 53 5.01 6.80 19.79
N ASP A 54 3.71 7.05 19.67
CA ASP A 54 2.64 6.25 20.29
C ASP A 54 2.57 4.82 19.70
N LEU A 55 3.01 4.63 18.44
CA LEU A 55 3.09 3.31 17.80
C LEU A 55 4.12 2.35 18.44
N LYS A 56 4.91 2.82 19.42
CA LYS A 56 5.78 1.95 20.22
C LYS A 56 4.98 1.02 21.13
N ASP A 57 3.76 1.44 21.50
CA ASP A 57 2.86 0.65 22.35
C ASP A 57 2.24 -0.53 21.59
N GLY A 58 2.07 -0.40 20.26
CA GLY A 58 1.58 -1.48 19.40
C GLY A 58 1.27 -1.00 17.99
N PRO A 59 0.98 -1.94 17.06
CA PRO A 59 0.49 -1.58 15.73
C PRO A 59 -0.91 -0.98 15.83
N VAL A 60 -1.20 -0.02 14.96
CA VAL A 60 -2.55 0.49 14.70
C VAL A 60 -3.09 -0.19 13.46
N PHE A 61 -4.30 -0.75 13.57
CA PHE A 61 -4.98 -1.45 12.49
C PHE A 61 -6.26 -0.72 12.13
N GLU A 62 -6.46 -0.40 10.85
CA GLU A 62 -7.64 0.33 10.40
C GLU A 62 -8.11 -0.10 9.02
N ASN A 63 -9.43 -0.05 8.83
CA ASN A 63 -10.05 -0.12 7.51
C ASN A 63 -10.06 1.27 6.89
N ILE A 64 -9.42 1.40 5.73
CA ILE A 64 -9.31 2.67 5.03
C ILE A 64 -10.18 2.62 3.79
N LEU A 65 -11.29 3.35 3.84
CA LEU A 65 -12.17 3.59 2.72
C LEU A 65 -11.48 4.49 1.68
N THR A 66 -11.78 4.24 0.41
CA THR A 66 -11.33 5.13 -0.65
C THR A 66 -11.69 6.59 -0.39
N ARG A 67 -10.72 7.46 -0.63
CA ARG A 67 -10.85 8.92 -0.44
C ARG A 67 -11.95 9.55 -1.31
N ALA A 68 -12.44 8.85 -2.33
CA ALA A 68 -13.47 9.32 -3.26
C ALA A 68 -14.90 9.04 -2.81
N VAL A 69 -15.09 8.18 -1.81
CA VAL A 69 -16.40 7.85 -1.26
C VAL A 69 -16.56 8.53 0.11
N PRO A 70 -17.68 9.22 0.36
CA PRO A 70 -17.90 9.86 1.64
C PRO A 70 -18.15 8.84 2.76
N THR A 71 -17.60 9.13 3.95
CA THR A 71 -17.78 8.34 5.17
C THR A 71 -18.62 9.10 6.21
N GLY A 72 -18.96 8.43 7.31
CA GLY A 72 -19.73 8.92 8.44
C GLY A 72 -21.17 8.39 8.48
N GLU A 73 -21.83 8.58 9.62
CA GLU A 73 -23.18 8.09 9.94
C GLU A 73 -24.20 8.41 8.83
N LYS A 74 -24.12 9.61 8.25
CA LYS A 74 -25.01 10.07 7.16
C LYS A 74 -24.93 9.18 5.91
N PHE A 75 -23.80 8.54 5.67
CA PHE A 75 -23.53 7.69 4.52
C PHE A 75 -23.54 6.19 4.85
N GLY A 76 -23.74 5.84 6.14
CA GLY A 76 -23.78 4.46 6.61
C GLY A 76 -22.43 3.73 6.48
N ARG A 77 -21.33 4.47 6.63
CA ARG A 77 -19.96 3.95 6.64
C ARG A 77 -19.23 4.55 7.82
N ASP A 78 -18.53 3.71 8.58
CA ASP A 78 -17.78 4.13 9.76
C ASP A 78 -16.25 4.03 9.54
N ASP A 79 -15.82 3.52 8.38
CA ASP A 79 -14.40 3.41 8.01
C ASP A 79 -13.79 4.80 7.80
N TYR A 80 -12.55 4.98 8.24
CA TYR A 80 -11.79 6.20 7.97
C TYR A 80 -11.40 6.29 6.49
N ILE A 81 -11.25 7.50 5.95
CA ILE A 81 -10.72 7.69 4.58
C ILE A 81 -9.19 7.77 4.53
N GLY A 82 -8.54 7.71 5.69
CA GLY A 82 -7.09 7.68 5.80
C GLY A 82 -6.56 7.86 7.23
N ILE A 83 -5.24 7.73 7.35
CA ILE A 83 -4.48 7.92 8.60
C ILE A 83 -3.46 9.03 8.36
N ASN A 84 -3.36 9.97 9.29
CA ASN A 84 -2.27 10.93 9.37
C ASN A 84 -1.38 10.61 10.58
N ILE A 85 -0.08 10.46 10.33
CA ILE A 85 0.92 10.03 11.30
C ILE A 85 1.90 11.17 11.48
N THR A 86 1.82 11.89 12.60
CA THR A 86 2.75 12.97 12.92
C THR A 86 4.10 12.42 13.33
N MET A 87 5.14 13.18 13.03
CA MET A 87 6.49 12.92 13.50
C MET A 87 7.04 14.19 14.14
N ASP A 88 7.70 14.05 15.29
CA ASP A 88 8.46 15.16 15.89
C ASP A 88 9.57 15.69 14.96
N GLU A 89 10.19 14.77 14.20
CA GLU A 89 11.32 15.02 13.30
C GLU A 89 11.36 13.89 12.26
N ASP A 90 11.58 14.26 10.99
CA ASP A 90 11.95 13.33 9.93
C ASP A 90 13.47 13.08 9.98
N LYS A 91 13.86 11.84 10.27
CA LYS A 91 15.25 11.42 10.48
C LYS A 91 15.92 10.95 9.19
N THR A 92 15.28 11.12 8.03
CA THR A 92 15.85 10.68 6.76
C THR A 92 17.05 11.57 6.37
N PRO A 93 18.24 11.01 6.12
CA PRO A 93 19.41 11.78 5.72
C PRO A 93 19.21 12.50 4.39
N ARG A 94 20.01 13.54 4.18
CA ARG A 94 20.00 14.29 2.93
C ARG A 94 20.36 13.41 1.73
N ASN A 95 19.55 13.47 0.67
CA ASN A 95 19.79 12.83 -0.62
C ASN A 95 19.75 13.86 -1.77
N TYR A 96 20.18 13.47 -2.98
CA TYR A 96 20.31 14.40 -4.12
C TYR A 96 19.76 13.81 -5.40
N LEU A 97 19.17 14.67 -6.24
CA LEU A 97 18.61 14.29 -7.55
C LEU A 97 19.65 13.81 -8.56
N GLU A 98 20.93 14.18 -8.36
CA GLU A 98 22.04 13.69 -9.19
C GLU A 98 22.32 12.21 -8.93
N ASP A 99 22.07 11.75 -7.71
CA ASP A 99 22.26 10.35 -7.31
C ASP A 99 21.01 9.52 -7.63
N ASP A 100 19.83 10.08 -7.31
CA ASP A 100 18.53 9.42 -7.50
C ASP A 100 17.45 10.43 -7.86
N TRP A 101 16.79 10.25 -9.00
CA TRP A 101 15.70 11.10 -9.47
C TRP A 101 14.46 11.07 -8.55
N ARG A 102 14.40 10.09 -7.65
CA ARG A 102 13.36 9.93 -6.62
C ARG A 102 13.74 10.59 -5.29
N ALA A 103 14.88 11.28 -5.22
CA ALA A 103 15.31 11.97 -4.02
C ALA A 103 14.28 13.00 -3.55
N ASP A 104 13.96 12.95 -2.28
CA ASP A 104 12.87 13.67 -1.60
C ASP A 104 13.34 14.51 -0.40
N MET A 105 14.61 14.34 -0.01
CA MET A 105 15.24 14.90 1.19
C MET A 105 16.42 15.83 0.85
N GLN A 106 16.36 16.64 -0.20
CA GLN A 106 17.47 17.52 -0.62
C GLN A 106 17.93 18.60 0.40
N GLN A 107 17.28 18.72 1.57
CA GLN A 107 17.54 19.65 2.68
C GLN A 107 17.88 18.87 3.95
N GLY A 108 17.84 17.53 3.91
CA GLY A 108 18.12 16.65 5.04
C GLY A 108 16.93 16.46 5.97
N GLU A 109 17.26 16.05 7.19
CA GLU A 109 16.34 15.83 8.30
C GLU A 109 15.40 17.04 8.51
N ASP A 110 14.25 16.79 9.14
CA ASP A 110 13.16 17.78 9.35
C ASP A 110 12.57 18.35 8.05
N TRP A 111 12.60 17.57 6.95
CA TRP A 111 11.95 18.03 5.72
C TRP A 111 10.42 17.84 5.78
N TYR A 112 9.94 16.66 6.17
CA TYR A 112 8.51 16.33 6.24
C TYR A 112 8.05 16.20 7.69
N ASP A 113 6.77 16.50 7.92
CA ASP A 113 6.18 16.55 9.25
C ASP A 113 5.35 15.27 9.53
N ASN A 114 4.82 14.65 8.48
CA ASN A 114 3.89 13.53 8.61
C ASN A 114 4.07 12.47 7.54
N TYR A 115 3.53 11.29 7.81
CA TYR A 115 3.08 10.34 6.80
C TYR A 115 1.55 10.35 6.70
N THR A 116 1.02 10.30 5.48
CA THR A 116 -0.40 10.02 5.23
C THR A 116 -0.56 8.68 4.53
N LEU A 117 -1.55 7.92 4.97
CA LEU A 117 -2.02 6.70 4.31
C LEU A 117 -3.47 6.91 3.87
N GLU A 118 -3.78 6.70 2.59
CA GLU A 118 -5.12 6.84 2.03
C GLU A 118 -5.36 5.81 0.91
N VAL A 119 -6.62 5.52 0.57
CA VAL A 119 -6.96 4.59 -0.52
C VAL A 119 -7.41 5.34 -1.76
N VAL A 120 -6.84 4.97 -2.90
CA VAL A 120 -7.26 5.40 -4.24
C VAL A 120 -8.11 4.31 -4.87
N ASP A 121 -9.32 4.68 -5.28
CA ASP A 121 -10.23 3.81 -6.04
C ASP A 121 -10.61 4.55 -7.31
N GLN A 122 -10.71 3.85 -8.45
CA GLN A 122 -10.95 4.44 -9.77
C GLN A 122 -12.42 4.88 -9.94
N VAL A 123 -12.92 5.64 -8.97
CA VAL A 123 -14.28 6.18 -8.86
C VAL A 123 -14.24 7.68 -8.57
N GLY A 124 -15.32 8.37 -8.90
CA GLY A 124 -15.39 9.83 -8.72
C GLY A 124 -14.27 10.55 -9.47
N PHE A 125 -13.53 11.42 -8.77
CA PHE A 125 -12.38 12.12 -9.36
C PHE A 125 -11.18 11.21 -9.65
N ASP A 126 -11.07 10.08 -8.95
CA ASP A 126 -9.97 9.14 -9.14
C ASP A 126 -10.20 8.18 -10.32
N SER A 127 -11.35 8.26 -11.03
CA SER A 127 -11.64 7.48 -12.25
C SER A 127 -10.60 7.63 -13.38
N PHE A 128 -9.75 8.65 -13.30
CA PHE A 128 -8.67 8.91 -14.26
C PHE A 128 -7.27 8.58 -13.70
N GLN A 129 -7.18 7.95 -12.52
CA GLN A 129 -5.92 7.39 -12.03
C GLN A 129 -5.62 6.09 -12.76
N MET A 130 -4.34 5.81 -12.98
CA MET A 130 -3.90 4.60 -13.70
C MET A 130 -3.98 3.33 -12.86
N ASP A 131 -4.12 3.47 -11.55
CA ASP A 131 -4.08 2.38 -10.59
C ASP A 131 -5.03 2.63 -9.41
N SER A 132 -5.28 1.57 -8.63
CA SER A 132 -6.07 1.56 -7.39
C SER A 132 -5.35 0.77 -6.30
N GLY A 133 -5.42 1.24 -5.06
CA GLY A 133 -4.65 0.67 -3.96
C GLY A 133 -4.41 1.67 -2.83
N VAL A 134 -3.49 1.33 -1.94
CA VAL A 134 -3.07 2.17 -0.82
C VAL A 134 -1.96 3.11 -1.26
N LEU A 135 -2.17 4.39 -1.00
CA LEU A 135 -1.22 5.47 -1.23
C LEU A 135 -0.58 5.87 0.10
N VAL A 136 0.75 5.76 0.16
CA VAL A 136 1.54 6.31 1.26
C VAL A 136 2.29 7.54 0.76
N ALA A 137 2.29 8.61 1.55
CA ALA A 137 3.00 9.84 1.21
C ALA A 137 3.61 10.52 2.43
N LYS A 138 4.81 11.08 2.27
CA LYS A 138 5.37 12.05 3.21
C LYS A 138 4.73 13.42 2.96
N THR A 139 4.36 14.14 4.01
CA THR A 139 3.66 15.42 3.86
C THR A 139 4.14 16.48 4.84
N LYS A 140 3.91 17.75 4.46
CA LYS A 140 4.19 18.91 5.30
C LYS A 140 2.91 19.59 5.76
N ASP A 141 2.92 20.14 6.95
CA ASP A 141 1.85 20.99 7.47
C ASP A 141 1.86 22.36 6.78
N GLU A 142 3.04 22.84 6.41
CA GLU A 142 3.23 24.10 5.68
C GLU A 142 2.98 23.98 4.17
N GLU A 143 2.52 25.08 3.56
CA GLU A 143 2.36 25.22 2.10
C GLU A 143 3.70 25.47 1.39
N ARG A 144 4.70 24.62 1.64
CA ARG A 144 6.06 24.76 1.10
C ARG A 144 6.42 23.58 0.21
N ALA A 145 6.28 23.77 -1.10
CA ALA A 145 6.51 22.71 -2.08
C ALA A 145 7.95 22.16 -2.06
N PRO A 146 8.13 20.84 -2.31
CA PRO A 146 7.09 19.80 -2.27
C PRO A 146 6.55 19.63 -0.84
N PHE A 147 5.23 19.69 -0.68
CA PHE A 147 4.51 19.50 0.60
C PHE A 147 3.75 18.17 0.65
N ILE A 148 3.78 17.41 -0.45
CA ILE A 148 3.36 16.01 -0.54
C ILE A 148 4.38 15.31 -1.42
N TRP A 149 4.88 14.17 -0.95
CA TRP A 149 5.79 13.31 -1.69
C TRP A 149 5.30 11.86 -1.60
N VAL A 150 4.94 11.28 -2.73
CA VAL A 150 4.42 9.90 -2.79
C VAL A 150 5.57 8.92 -2.57
N VAL A 151 5.35 7.93 -1.71
CA VAL A 151 6.21 6.75 -1.61
C VAL A 151 5.81 5.80 -2.72
N ASP A 152 6.78 5.45 -3.56
CA ASP A 152 6.58 4.62 -4.72
C ASP A 152 6.78 3.13 -4.39
N ALA A 153 5.72 2.33 -4.52
CA ALA A 153 5.78 0.89 -4.36
C ALA A 153 6.67 0.21 -5.40
N HIS A 154 6.80 0.78 -6.60
CA HIS A 154 7.58 0.26 -7.73
C HIS A 154 8.59 1.32 -8.17
N PRO A 155 9.63 1.59 -7.37
CA PRO A 155 10.46 2.76 -7.56
C PRO A 155 11.41 2.63 -8.78
N GLU A 156 11.45 1.47 -9.44
CA GLU A 156 12.08 1.29 -10.74
C GLU A 156 11.55 2.24 -11.83
N ASP A 157 12.27 2.31 -12.97
CA ASP A 157 11.72 2.97 -14.15
C ASP A 157 10.61 2.08 -14.70
N ILE A 158 9.40 2.63 -14.85
CA ILE A 158 8.23 1.88 -15.35
C ILE A 158 8.41 1.37 -16.80
N GLN A 159 9.39 1.91 -17.54
CA GLN A 159 9.69 1.52 -18.92
C GLN A 159 8.48 1.62 -19.85
N GLU A 160 7.65 2.64 -19.66
CA GLU A 160 6.51 2.91 -20.52
C GLU A 160 6.88 3.81 -21.70
N VAL A 161 6.27 3.53 -22.85
CA VAL A 161 6.45 4.33 -24.06
C VAL A 161 5.67 5.63 -23.93
N ASP A 162 6.37 6.76 -24.01
CA ASP A 162 5.74 8.08 -24.04
C ASP A 162 5.13 8.36 -25.42
N PHE A 163 5.95 8.25 -26.48
CA PHE A 163 5.49 8.37 -27.86
C PHE A 163 6.48 7.77 -28.88
N VAL A 164 6.00 7.55 -30.11
CA VAL A 164 6.84 7.18 -31.25
C VAL A 164 7.08 8.41 -32.12
N ARG A 165 8.35 8.75 -32.34
CA ARG A 165 8.74 9.87 -33.19
C ARG A 165 8.35 9.62 -34.66
N PRO A 166 8.24 10.66 -35.51
CA PRO A 166 7.92 10.50 -36.94
C PRO A 166 8.90 9.61 -37.72
N ASN A 167 10.14 9.47 -37.23
CA ASN A 167 11.15 8.58 -37.82
C ASN A 167 11.07 7.12 -37.31
N GLY A 168 10.05 6.78 -36.50
CA GLY A 168 9.85 5.45 -35.91
C GLY A 168 10.62 5.18 -34.61
N THR A 169 11.43 6.13 -34.11
CA THR A 169 12.15 5.95 -32.84
C THR A 169 11.20 6.03 -31.66
N ILE A 170 11.24 5.02 -30.78
CA ILE A 170 10.50 5.00 -29.51
C ILE A 170 11.14 6.00 -28.54
N GLN A 171 10.31 6.82 -27.90
CA GLN A 171 10.68 7.65 -26.77
C GLN A 171 9.99 7.09 -25.53
N MET A 172 10.78 6.69 -24.53
CA MET A 172 10.28 6.26 -23.22
C MET A 172 9.91 7.48 -22.37
N LEU A 173 9.05 7.27 -21.39
CA LEU A 173 8.81 8.26 -20.34
C LEU A 173 10.11 8.66 -19.68
N SER A 174 10.23 9.95 -19.37
CA SER A 174 11.41 10.46 -18.68
C SER A 174 11.34 10.08 -17.20
N LYS A 175 12.51 9.78 -16.62
CA LYS A 175 12.64 9.65 -15.17
C LYS A 175 12.30 10.98 -14.50
N GLY A 176 11.57 10.93 -13.39
CA GLY A 176 11.03 12.10 -12.71
C GLY A 176 9.74 12.68 -13.32
N ASP A 177 9.21 12.07 -14.38
CA ASP A 177 7.85 12.39 -14.82
C ASP A 177 6.81 11.81 -13.85
N TYR A 178 5.68 12.51 -13.66
CA TYR A 178 4.59 12.10 -12.76
C TYR A 178 3.95 10.75 -13.15
N GLN A 179 4.09 10.34 -14.41
CA GLN A 179 3.64 9.05 -14.92
C GLN A 179 4.52 7.88 -14.48
N GLN A 180 5.71 8.14 -13.93
CA GLN A 180 6.50 7.10 -13.25
C GLN A 180 5.73 6.54 -12.04
N LEU A 181 4.86 7.34 -11.41
CA LEU A 181 4.01 6.90 -10.31
C LEU A 181 2.71 6.23 -10.78
N ALA A 182 2.66 5.64 -11.98
CA ALA A 182 1.43 5.04 -12.51
C ALA A 182 1.06 3.72 -11.80
N ASP A 183 2.04 3.07 -11.17
CA ASP A 183 1.97 1.81 -10.42
C ASP A 183 2.45 1.95 -8.97
N ALA A 184 2.51 3.19 -8.46
CA ALA A 184 3.05 3.51 -7.14
C ALA A 184 2.22 2.99 -5.94
N LEU A 185 1.02 2.44 -6.17
CA LEU A 185 0.10 2.06 -5.09
C LEU A 185 0.39 0.66 -4.56
N PHE A 186 0.44 0.57 -3.23
CA PHE A 186 0.57 -0.67 -2.48
C PHE A 186 -0.74 -1.48 -2.54
N LYS A 187 -0.64 -2.80 -2.51
CA LYS A 187 -1.77 -3.74 -2.66
C LYS A 187 -1.65 -4.89 -1.67
N ALA A 188 -2.78 -5.43 -1.24
CA ALA A 188 -2.83 -6.65 -0.45
C ALA A 188 -2.53 -7.86 -1.34
N GLY A 189 -1.83 -8.85 -0.79
CA GLY A 189 -1.59 -10.14 -1.42
C GLY A 189 -0.12 -10.44 -1.71
N THR A 190 0.12 -11.51 -2.46
CA THR A 190 1.45 -12.01 -2.88
C THR A 190 1.57 -12.18 -4.40
N GLY A 191 0.63 -11.61 -5.16
CA GLY A 191 0.61 -11.70 -6.62
C GLY A 191 1.86 -11.08 -7.27
N GLU A 192 2.10 -11.42 -8.54
CA GLU A 192 3.18 -10.79 -9.31
C GLU A 192 2.99 -9.26 -9.35
N GLY A 193 4.05 -8.51 -9.01
CA GLY A 193 4.00 -7.04 -8.93
C GLY A 193 3.17 -6.49 -7.76
N VAL A 194 2.81 -7.32 -6.76
CA VAL A 194 2.17 -6.83 -5.54
C VAL A 194 3.25 -6.48 -4.51
N VAL A 195 3.19 -5.24 -4.03
CA VAL A 195 3.95 -4.76 -2.88
C VAL A 195 2.97 -4.40 -1.79
N SER A 196 3.02 -5.13 -0.67
CA SER A 196 2.09 -5.02 0.45
C SER A 196 2.69 -4.37 1.69
N GLU A 197 3.98 -4.04 1.67
CA GLU A 197 4.71 -3.53 2.82
C GLU A 197 5.62 -2.35 2.42
N TYR A 198 5.74 -1.35 3.30
CA TYR A 198 6.74 -0.28 3.17
C TYR A 198 7.44 -0.07 4.51
N VAL A 199 8.77 -0.05 4.49
CA VAL A 199 9.61 0.18 5.67
C VAL A 199 10.37 1.49 5.49
N ASP A 200 10.23 2.38 6.46
CA ASP A 200 11.15 3.49 6.64
C ASP A 200 12.01 3.23 7.88
N GLU A 201 13.25 2.80 7.66
CA GLU A 201 14.20 2.52 8.73
C GLU A 201 14.62 3.79 9.48
N HIS A 202 14.67 4.94 8.81
CA HIS A 202 15.09 6.21 9.40
C HIS A 202 14.04 6.74 10.36
N ASN A 203 12.78 6.74 9.92
CA ASN A 203 11.65 7.14 10.75
C ASN A 203 11.04 6.00 11.56
N ARG A 204 11.68 4.83 11.59
CA ARG A 204 11.25 3.68 12.42
C ARG A 204 9.78 3.28 12.18
N LEU A 205 9.28 3.37 10.95
CA LEU A 205 7.89 3.03 10.61
C LEU A 205 7.83 1.82 9.67
N HIS A 206 6.79 1.02 9.81
CA HIS A 206 6.46 -0.07 8.90
C HIS A 206 4.96 -0.08 8.63
N PHE A 207 4.61 0.06 7.36
CA PHE A 207 3.25 0.10 6.83
C PHE A 207 2.89 -1.23 6.18
N TYR A 208 1.66 -1.66 6.36
CA TYR A 208 1.12 -2.93 5.89
C TYR A 208 -0.20 -2.73 5.16
N VAL A 209 -0.35 -3.40 4.03
CA VAL A 209 -1.60 -3.56 3.29
C VAL A 209 -2.02 -5.01 3.42
N LEU A 210 -2.96 -5.26 4.33
CA LEU A 210 -3.26 -6.60 4.85
C LEU A 210 -4.36 -7.30 4.07
N ASP A 211 -5.41 -6.59 3.70
CA ASP A 211 -6.54 -7.17 2.96
C ASP A 211 -7.28 -6.09 2.16
N LYS A 212 -8.15 -6.54 1.25
CA LYS A 212 -8.93 -5.71 0.34
C LYS A 212 -10.41 -6.06 0.44
N HIS A 213 -11.26 -5.06 0.59
CA HIS A 213 -12.70 -5.24 0.72
C HIS A 213 -13.47 -4.32 -0.23
N TYR A 214 -14.65 -4.78 -0.65
CA TYR A 214 -15.65 -3.97 -1.32
C TYR A 214 -16.95 -4.04 -0.54
N ASP A 215 -17.57 -2.90 -0.27
CA ASP A 215 -18.91 -2.88 0.33
C ASP A 215 -19.99 -3.32 -0.69
N ASP A 216 -21.24 -3.43 -0.22
CA ASP A 216 -22.38 -3.87 -1.03
C ASP A 216 -22.68 -2.97 -2.25
N VAL A 217 -22.15 -1.75 -2.30
CA VAL A 217 -22.30 -0.83 -3.43
C VAL A 217 -21.02 -0.69 -4.26
N GLY A 218 -19.98 -1.45 -3.92
CA GLY A 218 -18.72 -1.52 -4.65
C GLY A 218 -17.70 -0.45 -4.25
N ALA A 219 -17.83 0.20 -3.10
CA ALA A 219 -16.79 1.09 -2.59
C ALA A 219 -15.59 0.28 -2.06
N LEU A 220 -14.40 0.61 -2.53
CA LEU A 220 -13.15 -0.03 -2.13
C LEU A 220 -12.68 0.43 -0.74
N SER A 221 -12.32 -0.51 0.12
CA SER A 221 -11.51 -0.28 1.31
C SER A 221 -10.35 -1.28 1.40
N TYR A 222 -9.30 -0.89 2.11
CA TYR A 222 -8.18 -1.78 2.46
C TYR A 222 -8.08 -1.90 3.98
N ARG A 223 -7.85 -3.12 4.46
CA ARG A 223 -7.35 -3.34 5.82
C ARG A 223 -5.87 -3.00 5.83
N THR A 224 -5.47 -2.09 6.70
CA THR A 224 -4.08 -1.63 6.80
C THR A 224 -3.58 -1.67 8.23
N ALA A 225 -2.27 -1.74 8.39
CA ALA A 225 -1.65 -1.54 9.69
C ALA A 225 -0.40 -0.67 9.58
N VAL A 226 -0.11 0.06 10.65
CA VAL A 226 1.13 0.82 10.80
C VAL A 226 1.71 0.50 12.17
N ARG A 227 3.02 0.24 12.23
CA ARG A 227 3.72 0.01 13.49
C ARG A 227 5.05 0.75 13.55
N HIS A 228 5.49 1.01 14.77
CA HIS A 228 6.87 1.41 15.01
C HIS A 228 7.81 0.19 14.87
N LEU A 229 9.03 0.39 14.38
CA LEU A 229 10.04 -0.68 14.28
C LEU A 229 10.59 -1.09 15.65
N ASP A 230 10.54 -0.19 16.62
CA ASP A 230 10.83 -0.47 18.04
C ASP A 230 9.58 -0.85 18.85
N TYR A 231 8.47 -1.20 18.20
CA TYR A 231 7.30 -1.72 18.90
C TYR A 231 7.63 -3.04 19.61
N GLY A 232 7.12 -3.20 20.81
CA GLY A 232 7.41 -4.37 21.64
C GLY A 232 6.82 -4.21 23.04
N GLY A 233 5.62 -3.61 23.10
CA GLY A 233 4.94 -3.21 24.34
C GLY A 233 4.88 -4.29 25.42
N ASP A 234 4.44 -3.93 26.61
CA ASP A 234 4.52 -4.74 27.84
C ASP A 234 3.61 -6.01 27.87
N TYR A 235 3.12 -6.47 26.72
CA TYR A 235 2.24 -7.63 26.61
C TYR A 235 2.93 -8.86 26.05
N THR A 236 2.47 -10.03 26.50
CA THR A 236 3.03 -11.31 26.07
C THR A 236 2.62 -11.60 24.62
N ARG A 237 3.59 -11.98 23.79
CA ARG A 237 3.38 -12.43 22.41
C ARG A 237 3.67 -13.92 22.32
N GLU A 238 2.62 -14.69 22.13
CA GLU A 238 2.71 -16.14 21.94
C GLU A 238 1.89 -16.51 20.70
N MET A 239 2.38 -17.50 19.96
CA MET A 239 1.70 -17.98 18.76
C MET A 239 1.86 -19.47 18.62
N ASN A 240 0.79 -20.12 18.18
CA ASN A 240 0.79 -21.51 17.82
C ASN A 240 0.41 -21.67 16.35
N ALA A 241 1.19 -22.46 15.60
CA ALA A 241 0.86 -22.84 14.24
C ALA A 241 0.64 -24.35 14.16
N THR A 242 -0.51 -24.79 13.61
CA THR A 242 -0.78 -26.22 13.38
C THR A 242 -1.15 -26.50 11.92
N HIS A 243 -0.75 -27.65 11.41
CA HIS A 243 -1.10 -28.11 10.07
C HIS A 243 -2.30 -29.05 10.17
N GLN A 244 -3.38 -28.76 9.45
CA GLN A 244 -4.64 -29.51 9.59
C GLN A 244 -4.93 -30.43 8.41
N THR A 245 -4.86 -29.93 7.17
CA THR A 245 -5.43 -30.66 6.02
C THR A 245 -4.62 -30.46 4.74
N ILE A 246 -4.58 -31.51 3.92
CA ILE A 246 -4.01 -31.51 2.58
C ILE A 246 -5.13 -31.84 1.58
N ASP A 247 -5.47 -30.90 0.70
CA ASP A 247 -6.30 -31.19 -0.46
C ASP A 247 -5.40 -31.64 -1.62
N HIS A 248 -5.28 -32.96 -1.78
CA HIS A 248 -4.38 -33.56 -2.76
C HIS A 248 -4.72 -33.20 -4.19
N ALA A 249 -3.73 -32.67 -4.91
CA ALA A 249 -3.83 -32.35 -6.32
C ALA A 249 -3.07 -33.35 -7.21
N SER A 250 -3.48 -33.47 -8.48
CA SER A 250 -2.72 -34.26 -9.46
C SER A 250 -1.44 -33.51 -9.89
N PRO A 251 -0.36 -34.19 -10.31
CA PRO A 251 0.86 -33.53 -10.78
C PRO A 251 0.59 -32.52 -11.91
N GLY A 252 1.13 -31.31 -11.80
CA GLY A 252 0.80 -30.18 -12.67
C GLY A 252 -0.35 -29.30 -12.19
N ASN A 253 -1.02 -29.68 -11.10
CA ASN A 253 -2.02 -28.86 -10.41
C ASN A 253 -1.45 -28.27 -9.10
N ILE A 254 -2.26 -27.43 -8.46
CA ILE A 254 -1.97 -26.76 -7.18
C ILE A 254 -2.55 -27.61 -6.06
N GLU A 255 -1.70 -28.03 -5.11
CA GLU A 255 -2.09 -28.66 -3.84
C GLU A 255 -2.25 -27.56 -2.78
N THR A 256 -3.32 -27.64 -1.98
CA THR A 256 -3.59 -26.66 -0.92
C THR A 256 -3.35 -27.33 0.43
N HIS A 257 -2.50 -26.70 1.23
CA HIS A 257 -2.26 -27.05 2.62
C HIS A 257 -2.88 -25.98 3.51
N THR A 258 -3.73 -26.37 4.45
CA THR A 258 -4.32 -25.43 5.41
C THR A 258 -3.60 -25.51 6.74
N PHE A 259 -3.04 -24.38 7.15
CA PHE A 259 -2.49 -24.17 8.49
C PHE A 259 -3.47 -23.35 9.32
N THR A 260 -3.39 -23.48 10.64
CA THR A 260 -4.04 -22.54 11.56
C THR A 260 -3.00 -21.80 12.35
N VAL A 261 -3.17 -20.51 12.49
CA VAL A 261 -2.35 -19.65 13.35
C VAL A 261 -3.24 -19.12 14.46
N THR A 262 -2.86 -19.42 15.70
CA THR A 262 -3.53 -18.94 16.91
C THR A 262 -2.65 -17.91 17.59
N ASN A 263 -3.20 -16.75 17.90
CA ASN A 263 -2.54 -15.74 18.74
C ASN A 263 -2.84 -16.07 20.22
N ASP A 264 -1.86 -16.63 20.91
CA ASP A 264 -1.95 -16.94 22.36
C ASP A 264 -1.49 -15.75 23.23
N GLY A 265 -1.18 -14.61 22.61
CA GLY A 265 -0.82 -13.37 23.28
C GLY A 265 -2.00 -12.58 23.83
N GLU A 266 -1.70 -11.40 24.37
CA GLU A 266 -2.69 -10.57 25.09
C GLU A 266 -3.28 -9.43 24.24
N ALA A 267 -2.78 -9.22 23.02
CA ALA A 267 -3.25 -8.18 22.10
C ALA A 267 -3.22 -8.65 20.64
N THR A 268 -4.00 -8.00 19.77
CA THR A 268 -3.95 -8.18 18.31
C THR A 268 -2.54 -7.88 17.80
N ASP A 269 -1.98 -8.74 16.95
CA ASP A 269 -0.61 -8.60 16.46
C ASP A 269 -0.46 -9.05 15.00
N LEU A 270 0.69 -8.72 14.42
CA LEU A 270 1.08 -9.06 13.06
C LEU A 270 2.01 -10.28 13.06
N TYR A 271 1.62 -11.33 12.33
CA TYR A 271 2.44 -12.54 12.16
C TYR A 271 2.94 -12.65 10.72
N ARG A 272 4.27 -12.74 10.55
CA ARG A 272 4.87 -13.06 9.25
C ARG A 272 4.85 -14.56 9.02
N LEU A 273 4.32 -14.94 7.87
CA LEU A 273 4.24 -16.32 7.43
C LEU A 273 5.50 -16.71 6.66
N ASN A 274 6.13 -17.80 7.08
CA ASN A 274 7.24 -18.43 6.37
C ASN A 274 7.04 -19.94 6.36
N VAL A 275 7.54 -20.60 5.31
CA VAL A 275 7.52 -22.07 5.19
C VAL A 275 8.93 -22.55 4.94
N ASP A 276 9.32 -23.60 5.63
CA ASP A 276 10.52 -24.36 5.31
C ASP A 276 10.11 -25.59 4.48
N VAL A 277 10.71 -25.74 3.31
CA VAL A 277 10.42 -26.83 2.37
C VAL A 277 11.70 -27.60 2.07
N ASP A 278 11.66 -28.92 2.28
CA ASP A 278 12.81 -29.82 2.07
C ASP A 278 13.22 -29.95 0.59
N GLU A 279 12.33 -29.62 -0.35
CA GLU A 279 12.54 -29.68 -1.80
C GLU A 279 12.26 -28.32 -2.44
N GLU A 280 12.87 -28.06 -3.61
CA GLU A 280 12.55 -26.91 -4.45
C GLU A 280 11.13 -27.05 -5.04
N VAL A 281 10.14 -26.59 -4.28
CA VAL A 281 8.74 -26.47 -4.72
C VAL A 281 8.36 -24.99 -4.83
N GLU A 282 7.59 -24.66 -5.86
CA GLU A 282 6.96 -23.33 -5.96
C GLU A 282 5.79 -23.30 -4.98
N TYR A 283 5.75 -22.31 -4.09
CA TYR A 283 4.63 -22.10 -3.19
C TYR A 283 4.29 -20.62 -3.05
N THR A 284 3.05 -20.33 -2.64
CA THR A 284 2.65 -19.00 -2.23
C THR A 284 1.57 -19.05 -1.15
N PHE A 285 1.53 -18.02 -0.32
CA PHE A 285 0.40 -17.73 0.56
C PHE A 285 -0.51 -16.70 -0.08
N ASP A 286 -1.74 -16.53 0.40
CA ASP A 286 -2.54 -15.36 0.02
C ASP A 286 -1.87 -14.06 0.50
N HIS A 287 -1.27 -14.06 1.69
CA HIS A 287 -0.58 -12.91 2.30
C HIS A 287 0.73 -13.34 2.95
N HIS A 288 1.75 -12.46 2.98
CA HIS A 288 3.00 -12.70 3.72
C HIS A 288 2.90 -12.34 5.20
N VAL A 289 1.97 -11.48 5.55
CA VAL A 289 1.73 -11.01 6.92
C VAL A 289 0.24 -11.05 7.17
N ILE A 290 -0.16 -11.57 8.34
CA ILE A 290 -1.55 -11.67 8.78
C ILE A 290 -1.74 -10.92 10.09
N GLU A 291 -2.91 -10.35 10.26
CA GLU A 291 -3.41 -9.85 11.54
C GLU A 291 -4.17 -10.96 12.25
N VAL A 292 -3.92 -11.15 13.54
CA VAL A 292 -4.65 -12.12 14.36
C VAL A 292 -4.97 -11.50 15.71
N ASP A 293 -6.25 -11.45 16.05
CA ASP A 293 -6.74 -10.97 17.35
C ASP A 293 -6.30 -11.87 18.50
N ALA A 294 -6.16 -11.30 19.70
CA ALA A 294 -5.78 -12.05 20.90
C ALA A 294 -6.77 -13.19 21.21
N GLY A 295 -6.28 -14.42 21.33
CA GLY A 295 -7.07 -15.62 21.57
C GLY A 295 -7.78 -16.17 20.34
N GLU A 296 -7.71 -15.50 19.19
CA GLU A 296 -8.34 -15.96 17.95
C GLU A 296 -7.43 -16.89 17.15
N THR A 297 -8.05 -17.68 16.28
CA THR A 297 -7.37 -18.60 15.36
C THR A 297 -7.83 -18.34 13.95
N VAL A 298 -6.87 -18.15 13.04
CA VAL A 298 -7.15 -17.94 11.61
C VAL A 298 -6.62 -19.10 10.78
N GLU A 299 -7.31 -19.41 9.69
CA GLU A 299 -6.84 -20.36 8.69
C GLU A 299 -5.95 -19.66 7.67
N VAL A 300 -4.82 -20.29 7.36
CA VAL A 300 -3.80 -19.79 6.43
C VAL A 300 -3.60 -20.84 5.34
N PRO A 301 -4.15 -20.62 4.13
CA PRO A 301 -3.92 -21.50 3.00
C PRO A 301 -2.52 -21.28 2.41
N LEU A 302 -1.81 -22.38 2.19
CA LEU A 302 -0.57 -22.45 1.43
C LEU A 302 -0.84 -23.20 0.13
N TYR A 303 -0.57 -22.55 -1.00
CA TYR A 303 -0.71 -23.14 -2.32
C TYR A 303 0.66 -23.62 -2.79
N VAL A 304 0.78 -24.91 -3.09
CA VAL A 304 2.03 -25.54 -3.53
C VAL A 304 1.84 -26.10 -4.93
N ARG A 305 2.76 -25.78 -5.85
CA ARG A 305 2.76 -26.30 -7.21
C ARG A 305 3.79 -27.40 -7.36
N PHE A 306 3.31 -28.63 -7.60
CA PHE A 306 4.18 -29.78 -7.82
C PHE A 306 4.52 -29.98 -9.31
N GLN A 307 5.81 -29.92 -9.63
CA GLN A 307 6.32 -30.22 -10.97
C GLN A 307 6.33 -31.74 -11.27
N ARG A 308 6.43 -32.60 -10.24
CA ARG A 308 6.28 -34.07 -10.34
C ARG A 308 5.93 -34.70 -8.99
N ARG A 309 5.25 -35.84 -9.04
CA ARG A 309 4.67 -36.58 -7.91
C ARG A 309 5.75 -37.00 -6.89
N LEU A 310 5.84 -36.30 -5.76
CA LEU A 310 6.49 -36.78 -4.54
C LEU A 310 5.75 -36.17 -3.33
N MET A 311 5.30 -37.03 -2.41
CA MET A 311 4.73 -36.63 -1.12
C MET A 311 5.88 -36.27 -0.19
N LEU A 312 5.83 -35.10 0.44
CA LEU A 312 6.75 -34.72 1.51
C LEU A 312 6.02 -34.20 2.76
N PRO A 313 6.61 -34.39 3.95
CA PRO A 313 6.16 -33.75 5.18
C PRO A 313 6.67 -32.30 5.24
N LEU A 314 5.78 -31.31 5.24
CA LEU A 314 6.11 -29.90 5.52
C LEU A 314 5.98 -29.59 7.02
N ASN A 315 6.93 -28.83 7.57
CA ASN A 315 6.85 -28.23 8.91
C ASN A 315 7.01 -26.70 8.79
N ILE A 316 6.11 -25.93 9.38
CA ILE A 316 6.18 -24.45 9.48
C ILE A 316 6.72 -24.06 10.86
N ARG A 317 7.48 -22.96 10.93
CA ARG A 317 7.94 -22.29 12.16
C ARG A 317 7.65 -20.81 12.09
#